data_AF-A0A3B9A1C2-F1
#
_entry.id   AF-A0A3B9A1C2-F1
#
_cell.length_a   1.000
_cell.length_b   1.000
_cell.length_c   1.000
_cell.angle_alpha   90.00
_cell.angle_beta   90.00
_cell.angle_gamma   90.00
#
_symmetry.space_group_name_H-M   'P 1'
#
loop_
_entity.id
_entity.type
_entity.pdbx_description
1 polymer ?
#
loop_
_entity_poly.entity_id
_entity_poly.type
_entity_poly.pdbx_seq_one_letter_code
_entity_poly.pdbx_strand_id
1 'polypeptide(L)'
;MLKHAAELYQGEIDILGYAITQGSYTQQVDASFGTHAGGGAVDLSVMRIHTYTILWDEIPPLINALRVAGFAAWLRDLDELYPGSPIHIHAIAIGDRDLSPAAVQQLIGDYGYFKGFSGLPPGYGGPSPDRYGPPILCQWMIELGYRDLRPTPTPDPTGDQLDCHKCQVK
;
A
#
# COMPACT_ATOMS: atom_id res chain seq x y z
N MET A 1 8.21 4.00 9.14
CA MET A 1 7.34 2.98 8.53
C MET A 1 8.12 2.10 7.56
N LEU A 2 8.72 2.62 6.48
CA LEU A 2 9.41 1.77 5.48
C LEU A 2 10.57 0.92 6.07
N LYS A 3 11.36 1.48 7.00
CA LYS A 3 12.37 0.71 7.76
C LYS A 3 11.76 -0.49 8.51
N HIS A 4 10.61 -0.30 9.13
CA HIS A 4 9.91 -1.35 9.85
C HIS A 4 9.30 -2.39 8.90
N ALA A 5 8.78 -1.97 7.74
CA ALA A 5 8.35 -2.90 6.70
C ALA A 5 9.50 -3.78 6.22
N ALA A 6 10.71 -3.22 6.08
CA ALA A 6 11.89 -3.99 5.67
C ALA A 6 12.29 -5.03 6.73
N GLU A 7 12.22 -4.67 8.01
CA GLU A 7 12.45 -5.59 9.14
C GLU A 7 11.45 -6.76 9.16
N LEU A 8 10.20 -6.52 8.78
CA LEU A 8 9.13 -7.53 8.71
C LEU A 8 9.20 -8.40 7.45
N TYR A 9 9.55 -7.81 6.31
CA TYR A 9 9.56 -8.47 5.01
C TYR A 9 10.72 -9.48 4.87
N GLN A 10 11.94 -9.07 5.21
CA GLN A 10 13.17 -9.89 5.14
C GLN A 10 13.39 -10.67 3.82
N GLY A 11 12.79 -10.23 2.72
CA GLY A 11 12.91 -10.87 1.40
C GLY A 11 13.99 -10.25 0.51
N GLU A 12 13.98 -10.60 -0.78
CA GLU A 12 15.03 -10.23 -1.74
C GLU A 12 15.01 -8.72 -2.11
N ILE A 13 13.83 -8.09 -2.12
CA ILE A 13 13.65 -6.72 -2.62
C ILE A 13 14.15 -5.69 -1.59
N ASP A 14 15.18 -4.92 -1.93
CA ASP A 14 15.65 -3.81 -1.07
C ASP A 14 14.73 -2.59 -1.18
N ILE A 15 13.69 -2.57 -0.34
CA ILE A 15 12.71 -1.49 -0.24
C ILE A 15 13.22 -0.24 0.49
N LEU A 16 14.48 -0.22 0.94
CA LEU A 16 15.12 0.97 1.51
C LEU A 16 16.12 1.63 0.55
N GLY A 17 16.45 0.94 -0.54
CA GLY A 17 17.37 1.38 -1.57
C GLY A 17 16.77 1.26 -2.95
N TYR A 18 17.26 0.30 -3.73
CA TYR A 18 17.07 0.29 -5.18
C TYR A 18 15.60 0.18 -5.62
N ALA A 19 14.75 -0.45 -4.80
CA ALA A 19 13.38 -0.71 -5.21
C ALA A 19 12.52 0.54 -5.22
N ILE A 20 12.93 1.64 -4.59
CA ILE A 20 12.15 2.90 -4.60
C ILE A 20 12.20 3.51 -5.99
N THR A 21 11.10 3.40 -6.74
CA THR A 21 10.97 3.96 -8.09
C THR A 21 10.39 5.37 -8.09
N GLN A 22 9.55 5.69 -7.11
CA GLN A 22 9.01 7.03 -6.91
C GLN A 22 8.76 7.29 -5.42
N GLY A 23 9.13 8.49 -4.96
CA GLY A 23 8.94 8.93 -3.58
C GLY A 23 7.89 10.02 -3.44
N SER A 24 7.71 10.46 -2.20
CA SER A 24 6.88 11.61 -1.82
C SER A 24 7.42 12.92 -2.40
N TYR A 25 6.56 13.95 -2.48
CA TYR A 25 6.87 15.27 -3.03
C TYR A 25 7.38 15.26 -4.47
N THR A 26 6.84 14.36 -5.29
CA THR A 26 7.16 14.25 -6.72
C THR A 26 5.92 14.47 -7.58
N GLN A 27 6.11 15.18 -8.69
CA GLN A 27 5.08 15.35 -9.74
C GLN A 27 5.58 14.75 -11.07
N GLN A 28 6.54 13.83 -11.00
CA GLN A 28 7.28 13.36 -12.17
C GLN A 28 6.43 12.46 -13.09
N VAL A 29 5.30 11.97 -12.60
CA VAL A 29 4.44 11.02 -13.32
C VAL A 29 2.97 11.44 -13.20
N ASP A 30 2.37 11.87 -14.31
CA ASP A 30 0.96 12.28 -14.38
C ASP A 30 0.00 11.15 -13.97
N ALA A 31 0.37 9.90 -14.28
CA ALA A 31 -0.39 8.70 -13.94
C ALA A 31 -0.41 8.36 -12.43
N SER A 32 0.28 9.15 -11.60
CA SER A 32 0.14 9.07 -10.14
C SER A 32 -1.08 9.81 -9.60
N PHE A 33 -1.83 10.53 -10.45
CA PHE A 33 -3.02 11.29 -10.05
C PHE A 33 -2.79 12.30 -8.91
N GLY A 34 -1.53 12.73 -8.73
CA GLY A 34 -1.12 13.63 -7.66
C GLY A 34 -0.99 12.99 -6.28
N THR A 35 -1.03 11.65 -6.15
CA THR A 35 -0.86 10.96 -4.85
C THR A 35 0.51 11.25 -4.24
N HIS A 36 1.54 11.42 -5.07
CA HIS A 36 2.91 11.77 -4.65
C HIS A 36 3.16 13.28 -4.46
N ALA A 37 2.15 14.14 -4.65
CA ALA A 37 2.32 15.59 -4.52
C ALA A 37 2.58 16.06 -3.08
N GLY A 38 2.39 15.18 -2.08
CA GLY A 38 2.68 15.39 -0.67
C GLY A 38 3.56 14.29 -0.08
N GLY A 39 3.56 14.19 1.25
CA GLY A 39 4.20 13.14 2.03
C GLY A 39 3.55 11.77 1.89
N GLY A 40 4.16 10.76 2.51
CA GLY A 40 3.59 9.43 2.73
C GLY A 40 3.48 8.47 1.53
N ALA A 41 3.59 8.93 0.29
CA ALA A 41 3.51 8.05 -0.89
C ALA A 41 4.86 7.47 -1.30
N VAL A 42 4.88 6.19 -1.68
CA VAL A 42 6.05 5.50 -2.25
C VAL A 42 5.62 4.43 -3.26
N ASP A 43 6.35 4.34 -4.36
CA ASP A 43 6.25 3.23 -5.32
C ASP A 43 7.51 2.38 -5.23
N LEU A 44 7.31 1.07 -5.21
CA LEU A 44 8.35 0.06 -5.04
C LEU A 44 8.34 -0.91 -6.23
N SER A 45 9.47 -1.02 -6.92
CA SER A 45 9.72 -2.07 -7.88
C SER A 45 9.60 -3.45 -7.23
N VAL A 46 9.05 -4.39 -7.98
CA VAL A 46 8.96 -5.81 -7.61
C VAL A 46 9.93 -6.67 -8.40
N MET A 47 10.90 -6.04 -9.07
CA MET A 47 11.90 -6.72 -9.90
C MET A 47 13.19 -6.95 -9.12
N ARG A 48 13.87 -8.05 -9.44
CA ARG A 48 15.23 -8.32 -8.99
C ARG A 48 16.18 -7.24 -9.51
N ILE A 49 17.07 -6.78 -8.63
CA ILE A 49 18.02 -5.70 -8.93
C ILE A 49 18.77 -5.94 -10.26
N HIS A 50 18.85 -4.89 -11.08
CA HIS A 50 19.50 -4.91 -12.41
C HIS A 50 18.93 -5.93 -13.42
N THR A 51 17.72 -6.43 -13.20
CA THR A 51 17.04 -7.33 -14.13
C THR A 51 15.63 -6.84 -14.43
N TYR A 52 14.98 -7.48 -15.41
CA TYR A 52 13.54 -7.35 -15.67
C TYR A 52 12.75 -8.55 -15.13
N THR A 53 13.35 -9.33 -14.22
CA THR A 53 12.72 -10.50 -13.61
C THR A 53 11.82 -10.03 -12.47
N ILE A 54 10.51 -10.21 -12.64
CA ILE A 54 9.51 -9.96 -11.61
C ILE A 54 9.58 -11.06 -10.55
N LEU A 55 9.68 -10.68 -9.29
CA LEU A 55 9.73 -11.59 -8.15
C LEU A 55 8.32 -11.82 -7.59
N TRP A 56 7.50 -12.58 -8.33
CA TRP A 56 6.08 -12.79 -8.00
C TRP A 56 5.84 -13.33 -6.59
N ASP A 57 6.68 -14.25 -6.12
CA ASP A 57 6.56 -14.87 -4.79
C ASP A 57 6.85 -13.88 -3.65
N GLU A 58 7.58 -12.80 -3.94
CA GLU A 58 7.94 -11.77 -2.96
C GLU A 58 6.83 -10.72 -2.78
N ILE A 59 5.89 -10.62 -3.72
CA ILE A 59 4.85 -9.57 -3.71
C ILE A 59 3.87 -9.75 -2.53
N PRO A 60 3.22 -10.91 -2.31
CA PRO A 60 2.33 -11.09 -1.16
C PRO A 60 2.98 -10.79 0.20
N PRO A 61 4.17 -11.33 0.55
CA PRO A 61 4.79 -11.04 1.84
C PRO A 61 5.21 -9.58 1.97
N LEU A 62 5.66 -8.93 0.89
CA LEU A 62 6.01 -7.50 0.92
C LEU A 62 4.78 -6.61 1.14
N ILE A 63 3.66 -6.87 0.45
CA ILE A 63 2.41 -6.14 0.68
C ILE A 63 1.94 -6.31 2.12
N ASN A 64 2.00 -7.53 2.66
CA ASN A 64 1.64 -7.79 4.04
C ASN A 64 2.55 -7.01 5.01
N ALA A 65 3.87 -7.05 4.82
CA ALA A 65 4.83 -6.33 5.66
C ALA A 65 4.61 -4.81 5.63
N LEU A 66 4.33 -4.24 4.45
CA LEU A 66 3.97 -2.82 4.32
C LEU A 66 2.70 -2.49 5.09
N ARG A 67 1.65 -3.33 4.97
CA ARG A 67 0.38 -3.12 5.68
C ARG A 67 0.52 -3.19 7.19
N VAL A 68 1.23 -4.19 7.69
CA VAL A 68 1.54 -4.32 9.13
C VAL A 68 2.38 -3.14 9.63
N ALA A 69 3.34 -2.67 8.83
CA ALA A 69 4.15 -1.49 9.16
C ALA A 69 3.39 -0.16 9.06
N GLY A 70 2.15 -0.19 8.55
CA GLY A 70 1.20 0.90 8.58
C GLY A 70 0.93 1.60 7.25
N PHE A 71 1.28 1.00 6.12
CA PHE A 71 0.89 1.51 4.82
C PHE A 71 -0.47 0.95 4.39
N ALA A 72 -1.26 1.73 3.67
CA ALA A 72 -2.15 1.15 2.67
C ALA A 72 -1.29 0.79 1.46
N ALA A 73 -1.28 -0.48 1.04
CA ALA A 73 -0.38 -0.95 -0.02
C ALA A 73 -1.10 -1.87 -1.00
N TRP A 74 -0.88 -1.63 -2.30
CA TRP A 74 -1.48 -2.37 -3.40
C TRP A 74 -0.44 -2.70 -4.46
N LEU A 75 -0.61 -3.83 -5.15
CA LEU A 75 0.08 -4.02 -6.42
C LEU A 75 -0.61 -3.18 -7.51
N ARG A 76 0.18 -2.58 -8.39
CA ARG A 76 -0.18 -2.15 -9.73
C ARG A 76 0.45 -3.14 -10.69
N ASP A 77 -0.38 -3.90 -11.39
CA ASP A 77 0.04 -4.93 -12.33
C ASP A 77 0.54 -4.30 -13.63
N LEU A 78 1.15 -5.12 -14.48
CA LEU A 78 1.47 -4.71 -15.84
C LEU A 78 0.21 -4.20 -16.55
N ASP A 79 0.35 -3.07 -17.23
CA ASP A 79 -0.71 -2.44 -18.03
C ASP A 79 -1.97 -2.02 -17.23
N GLU A 80 -1.95 -2.07 -15.89
CA GLU A 80 -3.13 -1.77 -15.06
C GLU A 80 -3.52 -0.30 -15.08
N LEU A 81 -2.55 0.61 -15.04
CA LEU A 81 -2.82 2.06 -15.01
C LEU A 81 -3.06 2.64 -16.42
N TYR A 82 -2.28 2.16 -17.39
CA TYR A 82 -2.34 2.48 -18.81
C TYR A 82 -1.49 1.46 -19.59
N PRO A 83 -1.70 1.29 -20.92
CA PRO A 83 -0.88 0.40 -21.73
C PRO A 83 0.61 0.75 -21.65
N GLY A 84 1.44 -0.21 -21.24
CA GLY A 84 2.87 -0.08 -20.97
C GLY A 84 3.23 0.31 -19.55
N SER A 85 2.26 0.48 -18.63
CA SER A 85 2.57 0.82 -17.23
C SER A 85 3.32 -0.32 -16.52
N PRO A 86 4.43 -0.02 -15.82
CA PRO A 86 5.25 -1.04 -15.17
C PRO A 86 4.59 -1.56 -13.90
N ILE A 87 4.83 -2.84 -13.60
CA ILE A 87 4.41 -3.45 -12.34
C ILE A 87 5.19 -2.87 -11.16
N HIS A 88 4.48 -2.48 -10.11
CA HIS A 88 5.07 -1.95 -8.88
C HIS A 88 4.08 -2.07 -7.71
N ILE A 89 4.57 -2.02 -6.48
CA ILE A 89 3.74 -1.83 -5.30
C ILE A 89 3.61 -0.34 -5.03
N HIS A 90 2.38 0.16 -5.01
CA HIS A 90 2.04 1.51 -4.59
C HIS A 90 1.63 1.50 -3.12
N ALA A 91 2.22 2.37 -2.31
CA ALA A 91 1.95 2.42 -0.88
C ALA A 91 1.81 3.85 -0.33
N ILE A 92 0.83 4.04 0.56
CA ILE A 92 0.52 5.30 1.24
C ILE A 92 0.66 5.12 2.75
N ALA A 93 1.51 5.91 3.39
CA ALA A 93 1.74 5.91 4.84
C ALA A 93 0.51 6.46 5.57
N ILE A 94 -0.19 5.60 6.31
CA ILE A 94 -1.38 5.99 7.08
C ILE A 94 -0.95 6.92 8.22
N GLY A 95 -1.64 8.04 8.40
CA GLY A 95 -1.35 9.03 9.44
C GLY A 95 -0.21 10.00 9.13
N ASP A 96 0.38 9.97 7.93
CA ASP A 96 1.31 11.02 7.50
C ASP A 96 0.55 12.36 7.41
N ARG A 97 1.17 13.43 7.94
CA ARG A 97 0.53 14.75 8.07
C ARG A 97 0.50 15.52 6.76
N ASP A 98 1.36 15.15 5.83
CA ASP A 98 1.57 15.87 4.59
C ASP A 98 0.97 15.14 3.38
N LEU A 99 0.11 14.13 3.61
CA LEU A 99 -0.58 13.40 2.54
C LEU A 99 -1.27 14.38 1.58
N SER A 100 -1.11 14.14 0.28
CA SER A 100 -1.86 14.88 -0.72
C SER A 100 -3.36 14.55 -0.62
N PRO A 101 -4.26 15.44 -1.11
CA PRO A 101 -5.69 15.14 -1.15
C PRO A 101 -6.01 13.83 -1.89
N ALA A 102 -5.26 13.52 -2.96
CA ALA A 102 -5.42 12.27 -3.70
C ALA A 102 -5.01 11.04 -2.87
N ALA A 103 -3.90 11.13 -2.14
CA ALA A 103 -3.47 10.06 -1.22
C ALA A 103 -4.49 9.84 -0.09
N VAL A 104 -5.09 10.91 0.44
CA VAL A 104 -6.19 10.79 1.43
C VAL A 104 -7.39 10.05 0.83
N GLN A 105 -7.77 10.33 -0.41
CA GLN A 105 -8.86 9.60 -1.07
C GLN A 105 -8.54 8.10 -1.24
N GLN A 106 -7.29 7.74 -1.48
CA GLN A 106 -6.87 6.34 -1.52
C GLN A 106 -6.95 5.64 -0.16
N LEU A 107 -6.98 6.38 0.96
CA LEU A 107 -7.20 5.79 2.28
C LEU A 107 -8.70 5.64 2.58
N ILE A 108 -9.46 6.74 2.49
CA ILE A 108 -10.81 6.84 3.07
C ILE A 108 -11.93 7.16 2.07
N GLY A 109 -11.58 7.45 0.81
CA GLY A 109 -12.54 7.76 -0.25
C GLY A 109 -13.33 6.53 -0.73
N ASP A 110 -14.15 6.71 -1.75
CA ASP A 110 -15.06 5.66 -2.27
C ASP A 110 -14.35 4.46 -2.90
N TYR A 111 -13.10 4.63 -3.27
CA TYR A 111 -12.21 3.59 -3.79
C TYR A 111 -11.06 3.27 -2.82
N GLY A 112 -11.17 3.71 -1.57
CA GLY A 112 -10.07 3.71 -0.61
C GLY A 112 -9.79 2.37 0.08
N TYR A 113 -8.60 2.30 0.66
CA TYR A 113 -8.06 1.17 1.41
C TYR A 113 -9.03 0.68 2.46
N PHE A 114 -9.47 1.54 3.38
CA PHE A 114 -10.31 1.13 4.51
C PHE A 114 -11.71 0.64 4.11
N LYS A 115 -12.11 0.82 2.83
CA LYS A 115 -13.33 0.24 2.25
C LYS A 115 -13.07 -1.09 1.51
N GLY A 116 -11.84 -1.61 1.53
CA GLY A 116 -11.43 -2.87 0.88
C GLY A 116 -11.19 -2.76 -0.62
N PHE A 117 -10.94 -1.57 -1.14
CA PHE A 117 -10.75 -1.31 -2.57
C PHE A 117 -9.28 -1.11 -2.94
N SER A 118 -9.01 -1.16 -4.24
CA SER A 118 -7.68 -1.10 -4.87
C SER A 118 -6.99 0.28 -4.81
N GLY A 119 -7.65 1.33 -4.30
CA GLY A 119 -7.10 2.68 -4.32
C GLY A 119 -7.11 3.33 -5.71
N LEU A 120 -7.73 2.72 -6.71
CA LEU A 120 -7.87 3.31 -8.05
C LEU A 120 -9.20 4.07 -8.20
N PRO A 121 -9.18 5.33 -8.66
CA PRO A 121 -10.41 6.09 -8.86
C PRO A 121 -11.24 5.58 -10.06
N PRO A 122 -12.54 5.95 -10.12
CA PRO A 122 -13.34 5.81 -11.34
C PRO A 122 -12.63 6.34 -12.59
N GLY A 123 -12.69 5.57 -13.67
CA GLY A 123 -12.03 5.90 -14.95
C GLY A 123 -10.61 5.34 -15.10
N TYR A 124 -10.03 4.79 -14.04
CA TYR A 124 -8.68 4.20 -14.02
C TYR A 124 -8.68 2.78 -13.46
N GLY A 125 -9.71 1.98 -13.77
CA GLY A 125 -9.81 0.59 -13.34
C GLY A 125 -10.42 0.35 -11.94
N GLY A 126 -10.86 1.41 -11.24
CA GLY A 126 -11.57 1.29 -9.97
C GLY A 126 -12.93 1.99 -9.92
N PRO A 127 -13.64 1.95 -8.78
CA PRO A 127 -13.31 1.15 -7.60
C PRO A 127 -13.39 -0.35 -7.91
N SER A 128 -12.36 -1.09 -7.53
CA SER A 128 -12.29 -2.54 -7.66
C SER A 128 -11.81 -3.15 -6.34
N PRO A 129 -12.26 -4.35 -5.96
CA PRO A 129 -11.78 -5.01 -4.75
C PRO A 129 -10.27 -5.19 -4.77
N ASP A 130 -9.64 -5.04 -3.60
CA ASP A 130 -8.23 -5.32 -3.44
C ASP A 130 -7.92 -6.82 -3.59
N ARG A 131 -7.02 -7.17 -4.52
CA ARG A 131 -6.64 -8.55 -4.81
C ARG A 131 -5.77 -9.21 -3.73
N TYR A 132 -5.16 -8.43 -2.83
CA TYR A 132 -4.34 -8.94 -1.72
C TYR A 132 -5.08 -8.99 -0.38
N GLY A 133 -6.41 -8.93 -0.43
CA GLY A 133 -7.26 -9.10 0.75
C GLY A 133 -7.57 -7.80 1.48
N PRO A 134 -8.25 -7.90 2.63
CA PRO A 134 -8.82 -6.74 3.30
C PRO A 134 -7.76 -5.84 3.97
N PRO A 135 -8.19 -4.67 4.46
CA PRO A 135 -7.33 -3.78 5.21
C PRO A 135 -6.79 -4.41 6.49
N ILE A 136 -5.54 -4.11 6.84
CA ILE A 136 -5.00 -4.36 8.17
C ILE A 136 -5.22 -3.08 8.98
N LEU A 137 -5.86 -3.22 10.13
CA LEU A 137 -6.17 -2.11 11.03
C LEU A 137 -5.44 -2.32 12.36
N CYS A 138 -4.35 -1.58 12.57
CA CYS A 138 -3.58 -1.62 13.80
C CYS A 138 -4.21 -0.75 14.88
N GLN A 139 -3.98 -1.09 16.15
CA GLN A 139 -4.48 -0.32 17.31
C GLN A 139 -4.16 1.18 17.24
N TRP A 140 -2.93 1.56 16.87
CA TRP A 140 -2.57 2.98 16.73
C TRP A 140 -3.34 3.70 15.60
N MET A 141 -3.75 2.99 14.55
CA MET A 141 -4.59 3.57 13.50
C MET A 141 -5.98 3.88 14.04
N ILE A 142 -6.53 2.99 14.87
CA ILE A 142 -7.81 3.18 15.55
C ILE A 142 -7.74 4.38 16.50
N GLU A 143 -6.65 4.52 17.25
CA GLU A 143 -6.41 5.66 18.14
C GLU A 143 -6.30 6.98 17.37
N LEU A 144 -5.82 6.96 16.12
CA LEU A 144 -5.85 8.10 15.21
C LEU A 144 -7.22 8.32 14.53
N GLY A 145 -8.20 7.46 14.76
CA GLY A 145 -9.58 7.58 14.26
C GLY A 145 -9.86 6.84 12.95
N TYR A 146 -8.93 6.04 12.45
CA TYR A 146 -9.19 5.13 11.33
C TYR A 146 -10.04 3.93 11.77
N ARG A 147 -10.80 3.36 10.84
CA ARG A 147 -11.69 2.21 11.10
C ARG A 147 -11.92 1.43 9.83
N ASP A 148 -12.38 0.19 9.95
CA ASP A 148 -12.91 -0.55 8.80
C ASP A 148 -14.20 0.15 8.31
N LEU A 149 -14.19 0.57 7.04
CA LEU A 149 -15.28 1.30 6.40
C LEU A 149 -16.10 0.41 5.44
N ARG A 150 -15.85 -0.91 5.43
CA ARG A 150 -16.62 -1.84 4.60
C ARG A 150 -18.09 -1.94 5.05
N PRO A 151 -19.06 -2.16 4.14
CA PRO A 151 -20.48 -2.30 4.48
C PRO A 151 -20.77 -3.48 5.42
N THR A 152 -20.02 -4.55 5.26
CA THR A 152 -19.96 -5.68 6.20
C THR A 152 -18.55 -5.71 6.76
N PRO A 153 -18.29 -5.05 7.90
CA PRO A 153 -17.00 -5.16 8.57
C PRO A 153 -16.69 -6.64 8.79
N THR A 154 -15.43 -7.03 8.63
CA THR A 154 -15.03 -8.34 9.16
C THR A 154 -15.30 -8.32 10.67
N PRO A 155 -15.80 -9.41 11.30
CA PRO A 155 -15.98 -9.45 12.75
C PRO A 155 -14.74 -8.87 13.41
N ASP A 156 -14.96 -7.99 14.40
CA ASP A 156 -13.90 -7.23 15.06
C ASP A 156 -12.72 -8.17 15.33
N PRO A 157 -11.54 -7.92 14.75
CA PRO A 157 -10.39 -8.78 14.95
C PRO A 157 -10.22 -9.05 16.44
N THR A 158 -10.38 -10.30 16.88
CA THR A 158 -10.07 -10.70 18.26
C THR A 158 -8.67 -10.18 18.59
N GLY A 159 -8.46 -9.66 19.81
CA GLY A 159 -7.32 -8.79 20.18
C GLY A 159 -5.90 -9.16 19.72
N ASP A 160 -5.67 -10.39 19.25
CA ASP A 160 -4.44 -10.82 18.57
C ASP A 160 -4.25 -10.24 17.14
N GLN A 161 -5.31 -9.83 16.42
CA GLN A 161 -5.21 -9.21 15.08
C GLN A 161 -5.06 -7.67 15.12
N LEU A 162 -5.40 -7.02 16.23
CA LEU A 162 -5.31 -5.55 16.42
C LEU A 162 -3.91 -5.09 16.83
N ASP A 163 -3.13 -6.00 17.40
CA ASP A 163 -1.80 -5.76 17.91
C ASP A 163 -0.81 -6.04 16.76
N CYS A 164 -0.57 -5.07 15.87
CA CYS A 164 0.40 -5.20 14.76
C CYS A 164 1.85 -5.48 15.21
N HIS A 165 2.07 -5.68 16.50
CA HIS A 165 3.27 -6.24 17.11
C HIS A 165 3.26 -7.78 17.28
N LYS A 166 2.14 -8.47 17.07
CA LYS A 166 1.95 -9.89 17.41
C LYS A 166 1.62 -10.83 16.26
N CYS A 167 1.56 -10.36 15.01
CA CYS A 167 1.47 -11.27 13.86
C CYS A 167 2.83 -11.95 13.66
N GLN A 168 3.12 -12.94 14.53
CA GLN A 168 4.29 -13.78 14.46
C GLN A 168 4.27 -14.51 13.13
N VAL A 169 5.20 -14.11 12.26
CA VAL A 169 5.79 -14.99 11.26
C VAL A 169 6.15 -16.28 11.98
N LYS A 170 5.50 -17.38 11.61
CA LYS A 170 6.01 -18.72 11.92
C LYS A 170 7.06 -19.09 10.91
#